data_AF-A0A814FMK5-F1
#
_entry.id   AF-A0A814FMK5-F1
#
_cell.length_a   1.000
_cell.length_b   1.000
_cell.length_c   1.000
_cell.angle_alpha   90.00
_cell.angle_beta   90.00
_cell.angle_gamma   90.00
#
_symmetry.space_group_name_H-M   'P 1'
#
loop_
_entity.id
_entity.type
_entity.pdbx_description
1 polymer ?
#
loop_
_entity_poly.entity_id
_entity_poly.type
_entity_poly.pdbx_seq_one_letter_code
_entity_poly.pdbx_strand_id
1 'polypeptide(L)'
;MAEALTSILNLSSLSLYKAKSNSISSLASQKERRNEVLTKQKEKREQLVSQLRFMTKDDEPVEDNRPHWPPRHHRKNTSPSCPIEMMLAEWLFAAPDDISSWFAIPCPRGQRCLVVVQSNRTLVYGKFGNLMWTMYTHLPKQTILYCIYDKRSSTYHILDLIMWNGQDYSTQFECQCRFFMLVSLNDDTRLQPHFQILPRTRLDEKQDFIEAEDGYLFYHPLGCYEPGYSPLVCWLKPFMIEEILGLKLTYPVDKPVGYTTAQAYMFNEQSSRKEHEQQQQQQSINEQEKRI
;
A
#
# COMPACT_ATOMS: atom_id res chain seq x y z
N MET A 1 9.97 -10.67 -47.18
CA MET A 1 9.11 -11.79 -46.77
C MET A 1 9.82 -12.51 -45.64
N ALA A 2 9.41 -12.54 -44.39
CA ALA A 2 8.29 -12.03 -43.61
C ALA A 2 8.86 -11.88 -42.18
N GLU A 3 8.71 -10.74 -41.51
CA GLU A 3 7.74 -10.57 -40.42
C GLU A 3 7.41 -11.85 -39.64
N ALA A 4 7.91 -11.93 -38.40
CA ALA A 4 7.15 -12.29 -37.19
C ALA A 4 8.12 -12.78 -36.10
N LEU A 5 8.11 -12.08 -34.96
CA LEU A 5 8.30 -12.56 -33.57
C LEU A 5 8.69 -11.34 -32.71
N THR A 6 7.89 -10.27 -32.72
CA THR A 6 6.95 -9.92 -31.63
C THR A 6 7.57 -9.93 -30.22
N SER A 7 8.02 -8.75 -29.79
CA SER A 7 7.62 -8.10 -28.53
C SER A 7 7.36 -9.02 -27.32
N ILE A 8 8.40 -9.31 -26.54
CA ILE A 8 8.23 -9.63 -25.11
C ILE A 8 8.11 -8.29 -24.39
N LEU A 9 6.90 -7.71 -24.43
CA LEU A 9 6.52 -6.69 -23.47
C LEU A 9 6.57 -7.33 -22.08
N ASN A 10 7.49 -6.85 -21.27
CA ASN A 10 7.65 -7.21 -19.88
C ASN A 10 6.37 -6.79 -19.12
N LEU A 11 5.47 -7.75 -18.89
CA LEU A 11 4.15 -7.56 -18.27
C LEU A 11 4.22 -7.27 -16.76
N SER A 12 5.41 -7.04 -16.19
CA SER A 12 5.61 -6.69 -14.77
C SER A 12 5.70 -5.19 -14.49
N SER A 13 5.69 -4.34 -15.52
CA SER A 13 5.62 -2.87 -15.40
C SER A 13 4.27 -2.29 -15.83
N LEU A 14 3.28 -3.15 -16.06
CA LEU A 14 1.93 -2.75 -16.42
C LEU A 14 1.09 -2.72 -15.16
N SER A 15 1.15 -1.60 -14.46
CA SER A 15 -0.07 -1.07 -13.85
C SER A 15 -1.22 -1.31 -14.84
N LEU A 16 -2.28 -1.99 -14.42
CA LEU A 16 -3.45 -2.27 -15.27
C LEU A 16 -4.07 -0.98 -15.85
N TYR A 17 -3.63 0.17 -15.35
CA TYR A 17 -3.76 1.48 -15.97
C TYR A 17 -2.55 1.79 -16.88
N LYS A 18 -2.48 1.13 -18.05
CA LYS A 18 -1.72 1.72 -19.16
C LYS A 18 -2.15 3.17 -19.29
N ALA A 19 -1.20 4.07 -19.08
CA ALA A 19 -1.26 5.47 -19.41
C ALA A 19 -1.50 5.63 -20.92
N LYS A 20 -2.72 5.36 -21.37
CA LYS A 20 -3.28 5.96 -22.57
C LYS A 20 -3.63 7.39 -22.16
N SER A 21 -2.97 8.32 -22.82
CA SER A 21 -3.23 9.77 -22.75
C SER A 21 -4.72 10.09 -22.56
N ASN A 22 -5.08 10.55 -21.37
CA ASN A 22 -6.01 11.64 -21.04
C ASN A 22 -6.71 11.42 -19.67
N SER A 23 -6.56 12.42 -18.79
CA SER A 23 -7.30 12.65 -17.52
C SER A 23 -6.81 12.05 -16.18
N ILE A 24 -5.50 11.94 -15.94
CA ILE A 24 -5.00 11.97 -14.55
C ILE A 24 -4.99 13.43 -14.06
N SER A 25 -6.15 14.09 -13.98
CA SER A 25 -6.28 15.46 -13.44
C SER A 25 -7.74 15.95 -13.29
N SER A 26 -8.69 15.08 -12.92
CA SER A 26 -10.05 15.52 -12.60
C SER A 26 -10.50 14.93 -11.27
N LEU A 27 -11.02 15.79 -10.38
CA LEU A 27 -11.64 15.39 -9.12
C LEU A 27 -12.79 14.38 -9.36
N ALA A 28 -13.55 14.57 -10.44
CA ALA A 28 -14.63 13.67 -10.81
C ALA A 28 -14.11 12.26 -11.15
N SER A 29 -12.93 12.17 -11.78
CA SER A 29 -12.27 10.90 -12.10
C SER A 29 -11.82 10.13 -10.85
N GLN A 30 -11.36 10.81 -9.78
CA GLN A 30 -10.99 10.09 -8.54
C GLN A 30 -12.22 9.51 -7.83
N LYS A 31 -13.31 10.28 -7.73
CA LYS A 31 -14.57 9.79 -7.10
C LYS A 31 -15.17 8.61 -7.87
N GLU A 32 -15.23 8.69 -9.19
CA GLU A 32 -15.75 7.61 -10.05
C GLU A 32 -14.91 6.33 -9.89
N ARG A 33 -13.58 6.45 -9.93
CA ARG A 33 -12.68 5.30 -9.71
C ARG A 33 -12.84 4.68 -8.32
N ARG A 34 -13.05 5.47 -7.27
CA ARG A 34 -13.34 4.93 -5.92
C ARG A 34 -14.60 4.06 -5.95
N ASN A 35 -15.69 4.57 -6.53
CA ASN A 35 -16.95 3.84 -6.62
C ASN A 35 -16.80 2.56 -7.46
N GLU A 36 -16.06 2.64 -8.56
CA GLU A 36 -15.78 1.48 -9.42
C GLU A 36 -15.00 0.40 -8.66
N VAL A 37 -13.92 0.77 -7.96
CA VAL A 37 -13.11 -0.17 -7.17
C VAL A 37 -13.93 -0.80 -6.05
N LEU A 38 -14.71 -0.01 -5.29
CA LEU A 38 -15.57 -0.54 -4.23
C LEU A 38 -16.63 -1.51 -4.76
N THR A 39 -17.24 -1.19 -5.91
CA THR A 39 -18.24 -2.06 -6.54
C THR A 39 -17.60 -3.37 -6.98
N LYS A 40 -16.43 -3.32 -7.63
CA LYS A 40 -15.68 -4.52 -8.02
C LYS A 40 -15.28 -5.37 -6.81
N GLN A 41 -14.80 -4.75 -5.73
CA GLN A 41 -14.44 -5.47 -4.50
C GLN A 41 -15.65 -6.17 -3.88
N LYS A 42 -16.80 -5.49 -3.86
CA LYS A 42 -18.05 -6.04 -3.35
C LYS A 42 -18.54 -7.21 -4.21
N GLU A 43 -18.60 -7.04 -5.52
CA GLU A 43 -18.99 -8.10 -6.47
C GLU A 43 -18.09 -9.32 -6.36
N LYS A 44 -16.76 -9.13 -6.30
CA LYS A 44 -15.81 -10.22 -6.10
C LYS A 44 -16.10 -11.01 -4.81
N ARG A 45 -16.44 -10.31 -3.72
CA ARG A 45 -16.79 -10.93 -2.44
C ARG A 45 -18.09 -11.72 -2.54
N GLU A 46 -19.12 -11.15 -3.16
CA GLU A 46 -20.41 -11.80 -3.36
C GLU A 46 -20.28 -13.05 -4.24
N GLN A 47 -19.44 -13.00 -5.28
CA GLN A 47 -19.11 -14.15 -6.14
C GLN A 47 -18.42 -15.27 -5.35
N LEU A 48 -17.42 -14.94 -4.53
CA LEU A 48 -16.74 -15.93 -3.68
C LEU A 48 -17.72 -16.58 -2.69
N VAL A 49 -18.57 -15.79 -2.03
CA VAL A 49 -19.58 -16.31 -1.12
C VAL A 49 -20.60 -17.19 -1.86
N SER A 50 -21.01 -16.79 -3.07
CA SER A 50 -21.89 -17.59 -3.91
C SER A 50 -21.25 -18.94 -4.27
N GLN A 51 -20.01 -18.94 -4.74
CA GLN A 51 -19.25 -20.16 -5.03
C GLN A 51 -19.20 -21.09 -3.82
N LEU A 52 -18.84 -20.56 -2.65
CA LEU A 52 -18.76 -21.34 -1.40
C LEU A 52 -20.11 -21.92 -0.96
N ARG A 53 -21.24 -21.27 -1.27
CA ARG A 53 -22.59 -21.78 -0.95
C ARG A 53 -23.00 -22.97 -1.81
N PHE A 54 -22.50 -23.03 -3.04
CA PHE A 54 -22.84 -24.08 -4.01
C PHE A 54 -21.80 -25.19 -4.10
N MET A 55 -20.67 -25.08 -3.39
CA MET A 55 -19.70 -26.17 -3.26
C MET A 55 -20.33 -27.38 -2.56
N THR A 56 -20.40 -28.51 -3.26
CA THR A 56 -20.68 -29.80 -2.66
C THR A 56 -19.40 -30.38 -2.06
N LYS A 57 -19.50 -31.34 -1.12
CA LYS A 57 -18.34 -31.96 -0.45
C LYS A 57 -17.36 -32.64 -1.43
N ASP A 58 -17.79 -32.92 -2.65
CA ASP A 58 -17.04 -33.63 -3.69
C ASP A 58 -16.43 -32.68 -4.74
N ASP A 59 -16.67 -31.37 -4.64
CA ASP A 59 -16.05 -30.38 -5.53
C ASP A 59 -14.62 -30.08 -5.07
N GLU A 60 -13.63 -30.47 -5.89
CA GLU A 60 -12.24 -30.06 -5.71
C GLU A 60 -12.16 -28.53 -5.60
N PRO A 61 -11.50 -27.99 -4.57
CA PRO A 61 -11.49 -26.55 -4.35
C PRO A 61 -10.90 -25.84 -5.57
N VAL A 62 -11.70 -24.97 -6.18
CA VAL A 62 -11.28 -24.05 -7.23
C VAL A 62 -10.02 -23.34 -6.76
N GLU A 63 -8.99 -23.34 -7.63
CA GLU A 63 -7.66 -22.81 -7.36
C GLU A 63 -7.78 -21.43 -6.70
N ASP A 64 -7.46 -21.43 -5.43
CA ASP A 64 -7.81 -20.32 -4.58
C ASP A 64 -6.84 -19.17 -4.85
N ASN A 65 -7.40 -18.01 -5.18
CA ASN A 65 -6.68 -16.75 -5.33
C ASN A 65 -6.26 -16.16 -3.95
N ARG A 66 -5.94 -17.01 -2.93
CA ARG A 66 -5.14 -16.54 -1.78
C ARG A 66 -3.86 -15.94 -2.36
N PRO A 67 -3.27 -14.90 -1.74
CA PRO A 67 -1.88 -14.55 -2.03
C PRO A 67 -1.05 -15.83 -1.92
N HIS A 68 -0.59 -16.33 -3.06
CA HIS A 68 0.09 -17.61 -3.13
C HIS A 68 1.36 -17.48 -2.29
N TRP A 69 1.39 -18.20 -1.17
CA TRP A 69 2.59 -18.33 -0.38
C TRP A 69 3.71 -18.78 -1.33
N PRO A 70 4.87 -18.10 -1.39
CA PRO A 70 5.89 -18.48 -2.34
C PRO A 70 6.19 -19.97 -2.17
N PRO A 71 6.03 -20.79 -3.22
CA PRO A 71 6.12 -22.23 -3.08
C PRO A 71 7.52 -22.57 -2.62
N ARG A 72 7.64 -23.57 -1.72
CA ARG A 72 8.94 -24.07 -1.26
C ARG A 72 9.63 -24.80 -2.41
N HIS A 73 10.21 -24.06 -3.34
CA HIS A 73 11.06 -24.62 -4.37
C HIS A 73 12.50 -24.27 -4.06
N HIS A 74 13.32 -25.31 -3.92
CA HIS A 74 14.75 -25.23 -4.14
C HIS A 74 14.98 -24.77 -5.58
N ARG A 75 15.07 -23.45 -5.82
CA ARG A 75 15.44 -22.89 -7.12
C ARG A 75 16.69 -22.02 -7.00
N LYS A 76 17.58 -22.23 -7.97
CA LYS A 76 18.90 -21.65 -8.13
C LYS A 76 18.83 -20.12 -8.24
N ASN A 77 19.73 -19.45 -7.51
CA ASN A 77 20.20 -18.05 -7.62
C ASN A 77 19.48 -17.15 -8.64
N THR A 78 18.27 -16.73 -8.30
CA THR A 78 17.69 -15.46 -8.77
C THR A 78 17.28 -14.71 -7.51
N SER A 79 17.66 -13.44 -7.40
CA SER A 79 17.43 -12.64 -6.20
C SER A 79 15.97 -12.77 -5.74
N PRO A 80 15.69 -13.01 -4.44
CA PRO A 80 14.34 -13.26 -3.97
C PRO A 80 13.51 -11.98 -4.09
N SER A 81 12.69 -11.88 -5.13
CA SER A 81 11.68 -10.84 -5.28
C SER A 81 10.50 -11.16 -4.38
N CYS A 82 9.94 -10.14 -3.71
CA CYS A 82 8.71 -10.30 -2.94
C CYS A 82 7.56 -10.74 -3.87
N PRO A 83 6.76 -11.75 -3.49
CA PRO A 83 5.61 -12.17 -4.28
C PRO A 83 4.39 -11.25 -4.11
N ILE A 84 4.44 -10.31 -3.15
CA ILE A 84 3.32 -9.43 -2.81
C ILE A 84 3.75 -7.98 -3.05
N GLU A 85 2.91 -7.25 -3.76
CA GLU A 85 3.09 -5.82 -4.00
C GLU A 85 2.37 -4.98 -2.92
N MET A 86 2.91 -3.80 -2.65
CA MET A 86 2.36 -2.87 -1.66
C MET A 86 1.11 -2.16 -2.20
N MET A 87 0.10 -1.97 -1.34
CA MET A 87 -0.95 -0.99 -1.61
C MET A 87 -0.37 0.42 -1.43
N LEU A 88 -0.44 1.21 -2.49
CA LEU A 88 0.13 2.55 -2.57
C LEU A 88 -0.99 3.59 -2.59
N ALA A 89 -0.70 4.73 -1.95
CA ALA A 89 -1.66 5.81 -1.84
C ALA A 89 -1.56 6.75 -3.04
N GLU A 90 -2.71 7.24 -3.51
CA GLU A 90 -2.77 8.39 -4.41
C GLU A 90 -2.72 9.70 -3.63
N TRP A 91 -2.46 10.82 -4.30
CA TRP A 91 -2.70 12.12 -3.67
C TRP A 91 -4.21 12.36 -3.50
N LEU A 92 -4.61 12.98 -2.40
CA LEU A 92 -5.99 13.40 -2.20
C LEU A 92 -6.22 14.77 -2.85
N PHE A 93 -6.86 14.82 -4.02
CA PHE A 93 -7.02 16.08 -4.75
C PHE A 93 -8.16 16.97 -4.22
N ALA A 94 -9.21 16.37 -3.66
CA ALA A 94 -10.20 17.07 -2.85
C ALA A 94 -10.85 16.10 -1.85
N ALA A 95 -11.49 16.68 -0.83
CA ALA A 95 -12.23 15.92 0.18
C ALA A 95 -13.37 15.09 -0.46
N PRO A 96 -13.44 13.77 -0.18
CA PRO A 96 -14.66 12.99 -0.36
C PRO A 96 -15.83 13.56 0.46
N ASP A 97 -17.05 13.39 -0.02
CA ASP A 97 -18.27 13.79 0.73
C ASP A 97 -18.37 13.03 2.06
N ASP A 98 -17.88 11.79 2.08
CA ASP A 98 -17.91 10.85 3.20
C ASP A 98 -16.58 10.81 3.98
N ILE A 99 -15.72 11.82 3.84
CA ILE A 99 -14.37 11.85 4.43
C ILE A 99 -14.38 11.60 5.95
N SER A 100 -15.46 11.95 6.64
CA SER A 100 -15.58 11.74 8.08
C SER A 100 -15.60 10.28 8.51
N SER A 101 -15.98 9.38 7.60
CA SER A 101 -15.95 7.94 7.83
C SER A 101 -14.56 7.31 7.64
N TRP A 102 -13.62 8.06 7.04
CA TRP A 102 -12.29 7.58 6.71
C TRP A 102 -11.37 7.60 7.93
N PHE A 103 -10.33 6.76 7.87
CA PHE A 103 -9.28 6.74 8.88
C PHE A 103 -8.09 7.57 8.44
N ALA A 104 -7.62 8.47 9.30
CA ALA A 104 -6.35 9.17 9.19
C ALA A 104 -5.27 8.45 10.00
N ILE A 105 -4.10 8.28 9.39
CA ILE A 105 -2.92 7.66 10.00
C ILE A 105 -1.72 8.62 9.87
N PRO A 106 -1.19 9.17 10.98
CA PRO A 106 0.03 9.98 10.95
C PRO A 106 1.21 9.08 10.62
N CYS A 107 1.97 9.45 9.59
CA CYS A 107 3.13 8.70 9.14
C CYS A 107 4.43 9.38 9.59
N PRO A 108 5.32 8.63 10.27
CA PRO A 108 6.67 9.11 10.57
C PRO A 108 7.52 9.14 9.30
N ARG A 109 8.67 9.81 9.35
CA ARG A 109 9.66 9.69 8.27
C ARG A 109 10.29 8.29 8.29
N GLY A 110 10.25 7.61 7.15
CA GLY A 110 10.83 6.28 7.05
C GLY A 110 10.69 5.65 5.68
N GLN A 111 11.13 4.40 5.57
CA GLN A 111 11.06 3.63 4.33
C GLN A 111 9.92 2.61 4.40
N ARG A 112 9.01 2.66 3.42
CA ARG A 112 7.94 1.66 3.27
C ARG A 112 8.54 0.28 3.00
N CYS A 113 8.10 -0.71 3.77
CA CYS A 113 8.57 -2.09 3.66
C CYS A 113 7.45 -3.11 3.98
N LEU A 114 7.56 -4.29 3.38
CA LEU A 114 6.78 -5.47 3.75
C LEU A 114 7.64 -6.35 4.65
N VAL A 115 7.08 -6.75 5.78
CA VAL A 115 7.72 -7.65 6.74
C VAL A 115 7.03 -9.00 6.63
N VAL A 116 7.77 -10.00 6.14
CA VAL A 116 7.25 -11.33 5.79
C VAL A 116 7.93 -12.39 6.65
N VAL A 117 7.15 -13.08 7.47
CA VAL A 117 7.66 -14.13 8.37
C VAL A 117 7.55 -15.49 7.70
N GLN A 118 8.66 -15.98 7.16
CA GLN A 118 8.75 -17.28 6.52
C GLN A 118 9.55 -18.27 7.38
N SER A 119 8.90 -19.35 7.79
CA SER A 119 9.49 -20.39 8.65
C SER A 119 9.92 -19.81 10.01
N ASN A 120 11.22 -19.58 10.22
CA ASN A 120 11.79 -19.00 11.44
C ASN A 120 12.57 -17.70 11.16
N ARG A 121 12.40 -17.10 9.97
CA ARG A 121 13.08 -15.87 9.57
C ARG A 121 12.06 -14.82 9.18
N THR A 122 12.40 -13.57 9.44
CA THR A 122 11.62 -12.40 9.03
C THR A 122 12.37 -11.68 7.92
N LEU A 123 11.77 -11.62 6.74
CA LEU A 123 12.30 -11.01 5.54
C LEU A 123 11.70 -9.62 5.39
N VAL A 124 12.52 -8.61 5.15
CA VAL A 124 12.08 -7.22 4.98
C VAL A 124 12.28 -6.84 3.51
N TYR A 125 11.19 -6.53 2.83
CA TYR A 125 11.17 -6.17 1.41
C TYR A 125 10.85 -4.69 1.23
N GLY A 126 11.55 -4.03 0.32
CA GLY A 126 11.30 -2.64 -0.05
C GLY A 126 10.11 -2.48 -0.99
N LYS A 127 9.77 -1.22 -1.30
CA LYS A 127 8.68 -0.84 -2.21
C LYS A 127 8.72 -1.58 -3.56
N PHE A 128 9.92 -1.80 -4.09
CA PHE A 128 10.13 -2.44 -5.40
C PHE A 128 10.27 -3.97 -5.31
N GLY A 129 9.88 -4.57 -4.18
CA GLY A 129 9.96 -6.02 -3.97
C GLY A 129 11.37 -6.54 -3.71
N ASN A 130 12.39 -5.68 -3.65
CA ASN A 130 13.76 -6.07 -3.36
C ASN A 130 13.91 -6.46 -1.88
N LEU A 131 14.56 -7.60 -1.60
CA LEU A 131 14.93 -7.98 -0.24
C LEU A 131 15.95 -6.98 0.30
N MET A 132 15.60 -6.28 1.37
CA MET A 132 16.45 -5.29 2.02
C MET A 132 17.37 -5.97 3.04
N TRP A 133 16.80 -6.76 3.95
CA TRP A 133 17.55 -7.59 4.90
C TRP A 133 16.69 -8.69 5.50
N THR A 134 17.33 -9.56 6.28
CA THR A 134 16.69 -10.63 7.05
C THR A 134 16.94 -10.39 8.54
N MET A 135 15.93 -10.61 9.36
CA MET A 135 15.98 -10.48 10.82
C MET A 135 15.24 -11.64 11.50
N TYR A 136 15.33 -11.70 12.82
CA TYR A 136 14.59 -12.63 13.66
C TYR A 136 13.58 -11.85 14.51
N THR A 137 12.36 -12.36 14.60
CA THR A 137 11.27 -11.73 15.36
C THR A 137 10.46 -12.81 16.06
N HIS A 138 9.66 -12.39 17.04
CA HIS A 138 8.69 -13.25 17.71
C HIS A 138 7.33 -13.30 17.01
N LEU A 139 7.22 -12.67 15.84
CA LEU A 139 5.98 -12.67 15.07
C LEU A 139 5.57 -14.11 14.71
N PRO A 140 4.26 -14.41 14.67
CA PRO A 140 3.78 -15.73 14.29
C PRO A 140 4.27 -16.12 12.89
N LYS A 141 4.39 -17.42 12.64
CA LYS A 141 4.67 -17.93 11.30
C LYS A 141 3.57 -17.48 10.34
N GLN A 142 3.91 -17.27 9.07
CA GLN A 142 2.95 -16.83 8.05
C GLN A 142 2.28 -15.51 8.48
N THR A 143 3.12 -14.53 8.78
CA THR A 143 2.70 -13.16 9.10
C THR A 143 3.25 -12.22 8.03
N ILE A 144 2.41 -11.31 7.56
CA ILE A 144 2.76 -10.29 6.58
C ILE A 144 2.21 -8.96 7.07
N LEU A 145 3.13 -8.05 7.38
CA LEU A 145 2.85 -6.69 7.83
C LEU A 145 3.33 -5.69 6.79
N TYR A 146 2.54 -4.64 6.58
CA TYR A 146 2.96 -3.47 5.83
C TYR A 146 3.39 -2.39 6.81
N CYS A 147 4.65 -1.97 6.71
CA CYS A 147 5.28 -1.09 7.69
C CYS A 147 5.97 0.11 7.05
N ILE A 148 6.21 1.13 7.86
CA ILE A 148 7.18 2.19 7.64
C ILE A 148 8.33 1.96 8.61
N TYR A 149 9.53 1.71 8.09
CA TYR A 149 10.72 1.54 8.91
C TYR A 149 11.36 2.90 9.20
N ASP A 150 11.37 3.34 10.46
CA ASP A 150 12.14 4.50 10.90
C ASP A 150 13.54 4.05 11.33
N LYS A 151 14.54 4.51 10.57
CA LYS A 151 15.95 4.18 10.81
C LYS A 151 16.50 4.79 12.10
N ARG A 152 15.95 5.91 12.57
CA ARG A 152 16.45 6.61 13.77
C ARG A 152 16.09 5.83 15.03
N SER A 153 14.84 5.37 15.13
CA SER A 153 14.33 4.57 16.24
C SER A 153 14.58 3.07 16.07
N SER A 154 14.96 2.63 14.86
CA SER A 154 15.03 1.20 14.49
C SER A 154 13.71 0.47 14.73
N THR A 155 12.58 1.18 14.49
CA THR A 155 11.22 0.69 14.72
C THR A 155 10.47 0.52 13.41
N TYR A 156 9.72 -0.56 13.30
CA TYR A 156 8.77 -0.83 12.23
C TYR A 156 7.39 -0.35 12.65
N HIS A 157 6.99 0.78 12.11
CA HIS A 157 5.68 1.34 12.31
C HIS A 157 4.67 0.61 11.42
N ILE A 158 3.82 -0.23 12.00
CA ILE A 158 2.84 -1.04 11.29
C ILE A 158 1.74 -0.13 10.79
N LEU A 159 1.64 -0.06 9.46
CA LEU A 159 0.60 0.64 8.73
C LEU A 159 -0.61 -0.26 8.51
N ASP A 160 -0.38 -1.51 8.11
CA ASP A 160 -1.45 -2.42 7.71
C ASP A 160 -1.16 -3.91 7.96
N LEU A 161 -2.22 -4.72 8.04
CA LEU A 161 -2.18 -6.16 8.26
C LEU A 161 -2.68 -6.89 7.01
N ILE A 162 -1.78 -7.67 6.42
CA ILE A 162 -2.07 -8.48 5.25
C ILE A 162 -2.33 -9.92 5.69
N MET A 163 -1.50 -10.46 6.58
CA MET A 163 -1.65 -11.82 7.08
C MET A 163 -1.17 -11.94 8.52
N TRP A 164 -1.89 -12.69 9.36
CA TRP A 164 -1.48 -13.00 10.73
C TRP A 164 -1.67 -14.47 11.03
N ASN A 165 -0.59 -15.16 11.43
CA ASN A 165 -0.64 -16.58 11.82
C ASN A 165 -1.35 -17.48 10.79
N GLY A 166 -1.08 -17.25 9.50
CA GLY A 166 -1.66 -18.01 8.38
C GLY A 166 -3.05 -17.56 7.93
N GLN A 167 -3.69 -16.60 8.62
CA GLN A 167 -4.97 -16.02 8.21
C GLN A 167 -4.74 -14.83 7.29
N ASP A 168 -5.28 -14.89 6.07
CA ASP A 168 -5.23 -13.78 5.11
C ASP A 168 -6.33 -12.75 5.43
N TYR A 169 -5.90 -11.52 5.67
CA TYR A 169 -6.78 -10.38 5.88
C TYR A 169 -6.97 -9.54 4.61
N SER A 170 -6.09 -9.65 3.62
CA SER A 170 -6.04 -8.73 2.47
C SER A 170 -7.25 -8.84 1.53
N THR A 171 -7.63 -10.07 1.16
CA THR A 171 -8.58 -10.33 0.06
C THR A 171 -10.04 -10.17 0.46
N GLN A 172 -10.37 -10.50 1.71
CA GLN A 172 -11.76 -10.67 2.15
C GLN A 172 -12.21 -9.63 3.19
N PHE A 173 -11.27 -8.93 3.83
CA PHE A 173 -11.58 -8.01 4.90
C PHE A 173 -11.41 -6.56 4.49
N GLU A 174 -12.47 -5.80 4.73
CA GLU A 174 -12.47 -4.34 4.61
C GLU A 174 -11.44 -3.72 5.55
N CYS A 175 -10.93 -2.56 5.18
CA CYS A 175 -9.94 -1.80 5.94
C CYS A 175 -10.32 -1.66 7.42
N GLN A 176 -11.57 -1.31 7.72
CA GLN A 176 -12.05 -1.18 9.10
C GLN A 176 -11.88 -2.47 9.93
N CYS A 177 -12.11 -3.64 9.33
CA CYS A 177 -11.96 -4.93 9.99
C CYS A 177 -10.48 -5.25 10.20
N ARG A 178 -9.63 -4.97 9.20
CA ARG A 178 -8.16 -5.14 9.31
C ARG A 178 -7.58 -4.24 10.40
N PHE A 179 -8.08 -3.02 10.50
CA PHE A 179 -7.69 -2.06 11.53
C PHE A 179 -8.16 -2.47 12.92
N PHE A 180 -9.39 -2.95 13.05
CA PHE A 180 -9.87 -3.53 14.31
C PHE A 180 -8.97 -4.70 14.76
N MET A 181 -8.63 -5.60 13.83
CA MET A 181 -7.72 -6.72 14.11
C MET A 181 -6.31 -6.26 14.46
N LEU A 182 -5.79 -5.19 13.86
CA LEU A 182 -4.51 -4.62 14.27
C LEU A 182 -4.57 -4.05 15.69
N VAL A 183 -5.62 -3.30 16.03
CA VAL A 183 -5.77 -2.72 17.37
C VAL A 183 -5.83 -3.81 18.44
N SER A 184 -6.46 -4.97 18.16
CA SER A 184 -6.47 -6.08 19.13
C SER A 184 -5.10 -6.73 19.37
N LEU A 185 -4.10 -6.43 18.53
CA LEU A 185 -2.72 -6.89 18.70
C LEU A 185 -1.84 -5.89 19.47
N ASN A 186 -2.37 -4.77 19.95
CA ASN A 186 -1.55 -3.71 20.55
C ASN A 186 -0.80 -4.17 21.82
N ASP A 187 -1.40 -5.08 22.59
CA ASP A 187 -0.81 -5.66 23.80
C ASP A 187 -0.04 -6.96 23.52
N ASP A 188 0.13 -7.34 22.25
CA ASP A 188 0.82 -8.55 21.87
C ASP A 188 2.33 -8.40 22.03
N THR A 189 2.90 -9.12 22.99
CA THR A 189 4.33 -9.10 23.30
C THR A 189 5.21 -9.52 22.13
N ARG A 190 4.67 -10.22 21.12
CA ARG A 190 5.39 -10.62 19.91
C ARG A 190 5.78 -9.45 19.01
N LEU A 191 5.07 -8.32 19.11
CA LEU A 191 5.40 -7.09 18.40
C LEU A 191 6.62 -6.39 19.00
N GLN A 192 6.87 -6.58 20.30
CA GLN A 192 7.95 -5.89 20.99
C GLN A 192 9.32 -6.54 20.74
N PRO A 193 10.42 -5.76 20.74
CA PRO A 193 10.48 -4.29 20.82
C PRO A 193 10.42 -3.58 19.44
N HIS A 194 10.36 -4.34 18.35
CA HIS A 194 10.68 -3.81 17.02
C HIS A 194 9.48 -3.22 16.28
N PHE A 195 8.25 -3.60 16.64
CA PHE A 195 7.04 -3.25 15.92
C PHE A 195 6.12 -2.38 16.77
N GLN A 196 5.67 -1.28 16.18
CA GLN A 196 4.72 -0.36 16.79
C GLN A 196 3.55 -0.14 15.85
N ILE A 197 2.33 -0.35 16.31
CA ILE A 197 1.15 -0.05 15.50
C ILE A 197 0.95 1.46 15.45
N LEU A 198 0.81 2.02 14.25
CA LEU A 198 0.51 3.44 14.11
C LEU A 198 -0.90 3.75 14.63
N PRO A 199 -1.08 4.88 15.34
CA PRO A 199 -2.40 5.32 15.73
C PRO A 199 -3.24 5.57 14.48
N ARG A 200 -4.52 5.27 14.58
CA ARG A 200 -5.47 5.38 13.48
C ARG A 200 -6.75 5.97 14.00
N THR A 201 -7.21 7.02 13.34
CA THR A 201 -8.20 7.92 13.90
C THR A 201 -9.27 8.18 12.86
N ARG A 202 -10.55 8.06 13.23
CA ARG A 202 -11.63 8.45 12.32
C ARG A 202 -11.70 9.97 12.23
N LEU A 203 -12.04 10.52 11.08
CA LEU A 203 -12.14 11.97 10.90
C LEU A 203 -13.51 12.49 11.38
N ASP A 204 -13.79 12.46 12.68
CA ASP A 204 -14.96 13.15 13.20
C ASP A 204 -14.73 14.66 13.41
N GLU A 205 -15.80 15.42 13.62
CA GLU A 205 -15.81 16.90 13.58
C GLU A 205 -14.95 17.59 14.68
N LYS A 206 -14.36 16.85 15.63
CA LYS A 206 -13.65 17.42 16.80
C LYS A 206 -12.37 16.68 17.19
N GLN A 207 -11.59 16.25 16.21
CA GLN A 207 -10.39 15.47 16.49
C GLN A 207 -9.12 16.31 16.55
N ASP A 208 -8.33 16.10 17.61
CA ASP A 208 -6.93 16.52 17.64
C ASP A 208 -6.09 15.57 16.78
N PHE A 209 -5.48 16.12 15.73
CA PHE A 209 -4.54 15.36 14.90
C PHE A 209 -3.25 15.10 15.67
N ILE A 210 -2.83 13.83 15.73
CA ILE A 210 -1.49 13.48 16.20
C ILE A 210 -0.49 13.96 15.14
N GLU A 211 0.54 14.69 15.57
CA GLU A 211 1.56 15.25 14.69
C GLU A 211 2.23 14.18 13.81
N ALA A 212 2.24 14.42 12.51
CA ALA A 212 2.89 13.57 11.52
C ALA A 212 4.14 14.24 10.95
N GLU A 213 5.30 13.58 11.08
CA GLU A 213 6.58 14.11 10.58
C GLU A 213 6.71 14.10 9.04
N ASP A 214 6.05 13.16 8.37
CA ASP A 214 6.06 13.03 6.90
C ASP A 214 4.72 13.46 6.28
N GLY A 215 3.61 12.93 6.81
CA GLY A 215 2.26 13.24 6.33
C GLY A 215 1.22 12.24 6.79
N TYR A 216 0.02 12.34 6.23
CA TYR A 216 -1.11 11.52 6.62
C TYR A 216 -1.56 10.60 5.50
N LEU A 217 -1.85 9.35 5.87
CA LEU A 217 -2.62 8.44 5.02
C LEU A 217 -4.08 8.45 5.41
N PHE A 218 -4.95 8.45 4.41
CA PHE A 218 -6.40 8.42 4.52
C PHE A 218 -6.93 7.13 3.91
N TYR A 219 -7.52 6.27 4.73
CA TYR A 219 -8.05 4.98 4.29
C TYR A 219 -9.57 4.99 4.27
N HIS A 220 -10.16 4.60 3.14
CA HIS A 220 -11.59 4.36 3.04
C HIS A 220 -11.97 3.09 3.84
N PRO A 221 -12.96 3.14 4.75
CA PRO A 221 -13.22 2.07 5.71
C PRO A 221 -13.61 0.74 5.05
N LEU A 222 -14.32 0.79 3.91
CA LEU A 222 -14.79 -0.39 3.18
C LEU A 222 -13.76 -0.97 2.20
N GLY A 223 -12.59 -0.35 2.03
CA GLY A 223 -11.61 -0.79 1.03
C GLY A 223 -10.86 -2.04 1.46
N CYS A 224 -10.89 -3.10 0.66
CA CYS A 224 -9.99 -4.24 0.80
C CYS A 224 -8.55 -3.84 0.43
N TYR A 225 -7.56 -4.63 0.86
CA TYR A 225 -6.18 -4.41 0.46
C TYR A 225 -5.99 -4.82 -1.01
N GLU A 226 -5.51 -3.90 -1.84
CA GLU A 226 -5.20 -4.16 -3.25
C GLU A 226 -3.79 -3.69 -3.57
N PRO A 227 -2.93 -4.56 -4.14
CA PRO A 227 -1.60 -4.15 -4.56
C PRO A 227 -1.63 -3.05 -5.65
N GLY A 228 -0.65 -2.16 -5.61
CA GLY A 228 -0.54 -1.02 -6.53
C GLY A 228 -1.23 0.24 -5.99
N TYR A 229 -1.31 1.28 -6.83
CA TYR A 229 -1.97 2.53 -6.45
C TYR A 229 -3.49 2.34 -6.37
N SER A 230 -4.07 2.74 -5.24
CA SER A 230 -5.52 2.65 -5.01
C SER A 230 -6.09 4.02 -4.67
N PRO A 231 -7.25 4.40 -5.25
CA PRO A 231 -7.94 5.63 -4.87
C PRO A 231 -8.65 5.51 -3.51
N LEU A 232 -8.67 4.33 -2.90
CA LEU A 232 -9.22 4.07 -1.57
C LEU A 232 -8.21 4.33 -0.43
N VAL A 233 -6.96 4.62 -0.79
CA VAL A 233 -5.95 5.10 0.14
C VAL A 233 -5.35 6.37 -0.43
N CYS A 234 -5.42 7.47 0.31
CA CYS A 234 -4.94 8.75 -0.15
C CYS A 234 -3.87 9.34 0.77
N TRP A 235 -3.07 10.26 0.26
CA TRP A 235 -1.94 10.87 0.94
C TRP A 235 -2.04 12.39 0.89
N LEU A 236 -1.74 13.04 2.01
CA LEU A 236 -1.52 14.49 2.10
C LEU A 236 -0.31 14.81 2.97
N LYS A 237 0.37 15.90 2.64
CA LYS A 237 1.31 16.55 3.56
C LYS A 237 0.54 17.34 4.62
N PRO A 238 1.10 17.54 5.83
CA PRO A 238 0.39 18.27 6.89
C PRO A 238 -0.08 19.67 6.45
N PHE A 239 0.73 20.40 5.69
CA PHE A 239 0.40 21.77 5.24
C PHE A 239 -0.73 21.84 4.20
N MET A 240 -1.17 20.70 3.66
CA MET A 240 -2.28 20.61 2.72
C MET A 240 -3.61 20.28 3.40
N ILE A 241 -3.61 19.87 4.67
CA ILE A 241 -4.79 19.36 5.37
C ILE A 241 -5.89 20.43 5.44
N GLU A 242 -5.54 21.64 5.87
CA GLU A 242 -6.51 22.74 5.98
C GLU A 242 -7.06 23.16 4.60
N GLU A 243 -6.21 23.18 3.57
CA GLU A 243 -6.61 23.57 2.21
C GLU A 243 -7.54 22.54 1.54
N ILE A 244 -7.25 21.24 1.70
CA ILE A 244 -7.96 20.16 1.00
C ILE A 244 -9.18 19.66 1.79
N LEU A 245 -9.06 19.57 3.12
CA LEU A 245 -10.09 18.99 3.99
C LEU A 245 -10.86 20.03 4.79
N GLY A 246 -10.39 21.29 4.86
CA GLY A 246 -10.97 22.31 5.74
C GLY A 246 -10.75 22.04 7.22
N LEU A 247 -9.87 21.08 7.57
CA LEU A 247 -9.58 20.68 8.94
C LEU A 247 -8.34 21.43 9.46
N LYS A 248 -8.46 22.06 10.63
CA LYS A 248 -7.33 22.75 11.26
C LYS A 248 -6.49 21.78 12.08
N LEU A 249 -5.17 21.83 11.89
CA LEU A 249 -4.23 21.11 12.71
C LEU A 249 -3.97 21.88 14.01
N THR A 250 -3.81 21.15 15.11
CA THR A 250 -3.56 21.71 16.45
C THR A 250 -2.10 22.12 16.66
N TYR A 251 -1.22 21.70 15.77
CA TYR A 251 0.22 21.96 15.81
C TYR A 251 0.66 22.81 14.60
N PRO A 252 1.75 23.59 14.74
CA PRO A 252 2.20 24.47 13.67
C PRO A 252 2.73 23.68 12.48
N VAL A 253 2.42 24.14 11.27
CA VAL A 253 2.92 23.53 10.05
C VAL A 253 3.43 24.59 9.08
N ASP A 254 4.71 24.46 8.71
CA ASP A 254 5.33 25.32 7.72
C ASP A 254 5.02 24.87 6.30
N LYS A 255 4.64 25.83 5.45
CA LYS A 255 4.51 25.62 4.01
C LYS A 255 5.90 25.69 3.35
N PRO A 256 6.17 24.85 2.34
CA PRO A 256 7.44 24.92 1.63
C PRO A 256 7.59 26.25 0.87
N VAL A 257 8.84 26.66 0.63
CA VAL A 257 9.14 27.90 -0.11
C VAL A 257 8.54 27.82 -1.52
N GLY A 258 7.83 28.88 -1.92
CA GLY A 258 7.15 28.93 -3.22
C GLY A 258 5.85 28.11 -3.30
N TYR A 259 5.31 27.65 -2.16
CA TYR A 259 3.99 27.01 -2.12
C TYR A 259 2.89 27.98 -2.57
N THR A 260 2.13 27.56 -3.58
CA THR A 260 0.96 28.30 -4.09
C THR A 260 -0.33 27.62 -3.68
N THR A 261 -0.56 26.42 -4.21
CA THR A 261 -1.72 25.57 -3.90
C THR A 261 -1.29 24.12 -3.71
N ALA A 262 -2.12 23.34 -3.02
CA ALA A 262 -1.92 21.93 -2.79
C ALA A 262 -1.83 21.17 -4.12
N GLN A 263 -2.69 21.48 -5.08
CA GLN A 263 -2.69 20.83 -6.39
C GLN A 263 -1.41 21.12 -7.17
N ALA A 264 -0.94 22.38 -7.20
CA ALA A 264 0.30 22.73 -7.87
C ALA A 264 1.50 21.99 -7.27
N TYR A 265 1.56 21.89 -5.94
CA TYR A 265 2.60 21.11 -5.27
C TYR A 265 2.53 19.61 -5.62
N MET A 266 1.33 19.02 -5.62
CA MET A 266 1.14 17.60 -5.98
C MET A 266 1.60 17.31 -7.41
N PHE A 267 1.28 18.17 -8.37
CA PHE A 267 1.71 18.01 -9.76
C PHE A 267 3.23 18.11 -9.92
N ASN A 268 3.87 19.06 -9.21
CA ASN A 268 5.32 19.20 -9.22
C ASN A 268 6.01 17.97 -8.63
N GLU A 269 5.56 17.50 -7.45
CA GLU A 269 6.07 16.29 -6.81
C GLU A 269 5.93 15.04 -7.70
N GLN A 270 4.77 14.86 -8.35
CA GLN A 270 4.57 13.75 -9.27
C GLN A 270 5.51 13.80 -10.47
N SER A 271 5.76 14.99 -11.01
CA SER A 271 6.67 15.19 -12.15
C SER A 271 8.11 14.90 -11.75
N SER A 272 8.59 15.47 -10.64
CA SER A 272 9.94 15.22 -10.14
C SER A 272 10.21 13.76 -9.78
N ARG A 273 9.19 13.04 -9.28
CA ARG A 273 9.27 11.58 -9.03
C ARG A 273 9.44 10.79 -10.31
N LYS A 274 8.64 11.10 -11.35
CA LYS A 274 8.75 10.44 -12.66
C LYS A 274 10.13 10.66 -13.29
N GLU A 275 10.66 11.88 -13.19
CA GLU A 275 12.00 12.19 -13.68
C GLU A 275 13.08 11.39 -12.94
N HIS A 276 13.00 11.28 -11.61
CA HIS A 276 13.94 10.46 -10.83
C HIS A 276 13.85 8.97 -11.17
N GLU A 277 12.64 8.43 -11.34
CA GLU A 277 12.42 7.03 -11.72
C GLU A 277 13.00 6.74 -13.11
N GLN A 278 12.80 7.64 -14.08
CA GLN A 278 13.39 7.53 -15.43
C GLN A 278 14.92 7.59 -15.40
N GLN A 279 15.50 8.49 -14.59
CA GLN A 279 16.95 8.59 -14.44
C GLN A 279 17.55 7.32 -13.83
N GLN A 280 16.93 6.75 -12.80
CA GLN A 280 17.38 5.50 -12.18
C GLN A 280 17.27 4.32 -13.15
N GLN A 281 16.19 4.26 -13.93
CA GLN A 281 16.02 3.21 -14.93
C GLN A 281 17.08 3.31 -16.03
N GLN A 282 17.37 4.52 -16.52
CA GLN A 282 18.43 4.74 -17.51
C GLN A 282 19.81 4.38 -16.96
N GLN A 283 20.10 4.70 -15.70
CA GLN A 283 21.35 4.32 -15.03
C GLN A 283 21.49 2.80 -14.94
N SER A 284 20.42 2.08 -14.56
CA SER A 284 20.44 0.62 -14.48
C SER A 284 20.66 -0.06 -15.84
N ILE A 285 20.09 0.49 -16.92
CA ILE A 285 20.28 0.00 -18.29
C ILE A 285 21.74 0.21 -18.72
N ASN A 286 22.28 1.41 -18.50
CA ASN A 286 23.66 1.73 -18.85
C ASN A 286 24.69 0.87 -18.08
N GLU A 287 24.38 0.48 -16.83
CA GLU A 287 25.22 -0.44 -16.05
C GLU A 287 25.16 -1.88 -16.53
N GLN A 288 24.03 -2.32 -17.08
CA GLN A 288 23.89 -3.65 -17.67
C GLN A 288 24.63 -3.74 -19.01
N GLU A 289 24.57 -2.70 -19.84
CA GLU A 289 25.28 -2.62 -21.12
C GLU A 289 26.81 -2.61 -20.95
N LYS A 290 27.33 -2.02 -19.87
CA LYS A 290 28.77 -2.03 -19.54
C LYS A 290 29.31 -3.38 -19.04
N ARG A 291 28.43 -4.33 -18.71
CA ARG A 291 28.79 -5.68 -18.22
C ARG A 291 28.79 -6.73 -19.34
N ILE A 292 28.46 -6.35 -20.56
CA ILE A 292 28.53 -7.17 -21.80
C ILE A 292 29.80 -6.79 -22.54
#